data_AF-A0ABD0RFG2-F1
#
_entry.id   AF-A0ABD0RFG2-F1
#
_cell.length_a   1.000
_cell.length_b   1.000
_cell.length_c   1.000
_cell.angle_alpha   90.00
_cell.angle_beta   90.00
_cell.angle_gamma   90.00
#
_symmetry.space_group_name_H-M   'P 1'
#
loop_
_entity.id
_entity.type
_entity.pdbx_description
1 polymer ?
#
loop_
_entity_poly.entity_id
_entity_poly.type
_entity_poly.pdbx_seq_one_letter_code
_entity_poly.pdbx_strand_id
1 'polypeptide(L)'
;TALWGEIEPCSKPKPITFDICNEPAVRDRFPPQTAVKEAHSTTSSSPNQKDEPSNCLSSMIAAIAASGSPVKSQQLGEPDLTLEEKKEVLLDQYRSKPLVFLERYQAHLKPEHIEAFSHLSSDCRAQYYCKEIQRRASSTAERKSVRNHRYAALRALQK
;
A
#
# COMPACT_ATOMS: atom_id res chain seq x y z
N THR A 1 -30.00 5.10 37.61
CA THR A 1 -29.03 4.00 37.64
C THR A 1 -28.01 4.25 36.56
N ALA A 2 -26.85 4.83 36.93
CA ALA A 2 -25.80 5.17 35.97
C ALA A 2 -25.17 3.87 35.44
N LEU A 3 -25.18 3.67 34.11
CA LEU A 3 -24.72 2.45 33.44
C LEU A 3 -23.55 2.73 32.49
N TRP A 4 -22.66 3.65 32.83
CA TRP A 4 -21.36 3.81 32.17
C TRP A 4 -20.37 4.23 33.24
N GLY A 5 -19.43 3.34 33.55
CA GLY A 5 -18.47 3.47 34.63
C GLY A 5 -17.68 4.78 34.54
N GLU A 6 -17.49 5.41 35.69
CA GLU A 6 -16.59 6.55 35.86
C GLU A 6 -15.18 6.12 35.43
N ILE A 7 -14.67 6.75 34.38
CA ILE A 7 -13.28 6.57 33.96
C ILE A 7 -12.45 7.52 34.83
N GLU A 8 -11.60 6.93 35.68
CA GLU A 8 -10.60 7.63 36.48
C GLU A 8 -9.73 8.54 35.58
N PRO A 9 -9.51 9.81 35.95
CA PRO A 9 -8.70 10.73 35.15
C PRO A 9 -7.23 10.28 35.08
N CYS A 10 -6.73 10.13 33.86
CA CYS A 10 -5.35 9.76 33.55
C CYS A 10 -4.34 10.70 34.24
N SER A 11 -3.49 10.15 35.12
CA SER A 11 -2.38 10.88 35.73
C SER A 11 -1.29 11.11 34.67
N LYS A 12 -0.95 12.39 34.45
CA LYS A 12 0.08 12.79 33.46
C LYS A 12 1.42 12.13 33.79
N PRO A 13 2.10 11.47 32.82
CA PRO A 13 3.43 10.92 33.07
C PRO A 13 4.44 12.06 33.28
N LYS A 14 5.37 11.83 34.23
CA LYS A 14 6.48 12.73 34.53
C LYS A 14 7.43 12.82 33.32
N PRO A 15 8.08 13.98 33.10
CA PRO A 15 8.99 14.14 31.98
C PRO A 15 10.21 13.24 32.16
N ILE A 16 10.47 12.42 31.15
CA ILE A 16 11.69 11.62 31.02
C ILE A 16 12.82 12.59 30.65
N THR A 17 13.77 12.77 31.56
CA THR A 17 15.04 13.44 31.28
C THR A 17 15.89 12.52 30.41
N PHE A 18 16.08 12.89 29.14
CA PHE A 18 17.07 12.28 28.27
C PHE A 18 18.43 12.94 28.54
N ASP A 19 19.36 12.17 29.08
CA ASP A 19 20.77 12.56 29.21
C ASP A 19 21.39 12.70 27.80
N ILE A 20 21.91 13.89 27.54
CA ILE A 20 22.61 14.28 26.32
C ILE A 20 24.07 13.86 26.46
N CYS A 21 24.53 12.92 25.63
CA CYS A 21 25.96 12.70 25.43
C CYS A 21 26.49 13.72 24.41
N ASN A 22 27.44 14.54 24.87
CA ASN A 22 28.18 15.55 24.12
C ASN A 22 29.24 14.97 23.15
N GLU A 23 29.57 15.82 22.16
CA GLU A 23 30.81 15.97 21.36
C GLU A 23 30.69 15.71 19.83
N PRO A 24 31.43 16.47 18.97
CA PRO A 24 31.48 17.92 18.91
C PRO A 24 31.24 18.52 17.52
N ALA A 25 30.95 19.82 17.57
CA ALA A 25 30.98 20.88 16.56
C ALA A 25 31.54 20.58 15.14
N VAL A 26 30.68 20.78 14.14
CA VAL A 26 31.05 21.51 12.93
C VAL A 26 30.01 22.60 12.71
N ARG A 27 30.46 23.85 12.84
CA ARG A 27 29.67 25.05 12.56
C ARG A 27 29.72 25.28 11.05
N ASP A 28 28.56 25.38 10.42
CA ASP A 28 28.43 26.38 9.37
C ASP A 28 27.06 27.05 9.45
N ARG A 29 27.11 28.38 9.40
CA ARG A 29 26.12 29.33 9.89
C ARG A 29 25.63 30.12 8.69
N PHE A 30 24.35 30.02 8.32
CA PHE A 30 23.67 31.09 7.58
C PHE A 30 22.21 31.27 8.08
N PRO A 31 21.66 32.50 8.04
CA PRO A 31 20.72 33.06 9.03
C PRO A 31 19.24 32.92 8.64
N PRO A 32 18.31 33.26 9.57
CA PRO A 32 16.87 33.14 9.36
C PRO A 32 16.30 34.36 8.63
N GLN A 33 15.38 34.13 7.70
CA GLN A 33 14.47 35.17 7.21
C GLN A 33 13.01 34.77 7.45
N THR A 34 12.38 35.58 8.28
CA THR A 34 10.94 35.75 8.46
C THR A 34 10.28 36.28 7.19
N ALA A 35 9.16 35.69 6.76
CA ALA A 35 8.01 36.42 6.22
C ALA A 35 6.85 35.46 5.88
N VAL A 36 5.73 35.71 6.55
CA VAL A 36 4.36 35.32 6.21
C VAL A 36 4.02 35.47 4.72
N LYS A 37 3.21 34.54 4.19
CA LYS A 37 2.04 34.80 3.33
C LYS A 37 1.20 33.54 3.14
N GLU A 38 -0.01 33.58 3.70
CA GLU A 38 -1.15 32.82 3.20
C GLU A 38 -1.33 33.09 1.70
N ALA A 39 -1.57 32.04 0.93
CA ALA A 39 -2.19 32.16 -0.38
C ALA A 39 -3.09 30.94 -0.59
N HIS A 40 -4.34 31.13 -0.19
CA HIS A 40 -5.49 30.43 -0.73
C HIS A 40 -5.47 30.59 -2.26
N SER A 41 -5.45 29.48 -2.99
CA SER A 41 -5.82 29.47 -4.40
C SER A 41 -6.66 28.22 -4.67
N THR A 42 -7.95 28.41 -4.43
CA THR A 42 -9.00 27.73 -5.16
C THR A 42 -8.80 28.05 -6.63
N THR A 43 -8.51 27.04 -7.45
CA THR A 43 -8.79 27.12 -8.89
C THR A 43 -9.41 25.81 -9.30
N SER A 44 -10.74 25.86 -9.36
CA SER A 44 -11.58 24.97 -10.14
C SER A 44 -11.21 25.06 -11.62
N SER A 45 -10.93 23.92 -12.25
CA SER A 45 -11.35 23.67 -13.64
C SER A 45 -11.45 22.17 -13.92
N SER A 46 -12.68 21.68 -13.99
CA SER A 46 -13.11 20.49 -14.77
C SER A 46 -12.94 20.74 -16.28
N PRO A 47 -13.21 19.81 -17.24
CA PRO A 47 -13.74 18.44 -17.11
C PRO A 47 -13.05 17.34 -17.98
N ASN A 48 -13.26 16.08 -17.56
CA ASN A 48 -13.32 14.85 -18.38
C ASN A 48 -12.22 14.62 -19.44
N GLN A 49 -11.08 14.09 -19.02
CA GLN A 49 -10.44 13.02 -19.79
C GLN A 49 -10.71 11.73 -19.02
N LYS A 50 -11.55 10.85 -19.59
CA LYS A 50 -11.56 9.46 -19.13
C LYS A 50 -10.23 8.88 -19.59
N ASP A 51 -9.21 9.05 -18.77
CA ASP A 51 -7.95 8.34 -18.90
C ASP A 51 -8.27 6.86 -18.81
N GLU A 52 -8.38 6.21 -19.97
CA GLU A 52 -8.53 4.77 -20.04
C GLU A 52 -7.34 4.15 -19.29
N PRO A 53 -7.60 3.37 -18.22
CA PRO A 53 -6.54 2.80 -17.42
C PRO A 53 -5.71 1.87 -18.30
N SER A 54 -4.37 1.95 -18.18
CA SER A 54 -3.48 1.04 -18.89
C SER A 54 -3.90 -0.42 -18.65
N ASN A 55 -3.71 -1.29 -19.65
CA ASN A 55 -4.11 -2.70 -19.55
C ASN A 55 -3.54 -3.41 -18.31
N CYS A 56 -2.32 -3.03 -17.87
CA CYS A 56 -1.73 -3.52 -16.63
C CYS A 56 -2.53 -3.06 -15.39
N LEU A 57 -2.88 -1.77 -15.32
CA LEU A 57 -3.67 -1.21 -14.22
C LEU A 57 -5.08 -1.83 -14.16
N SER A 58 -5.77 -1.96 -15.29
CA SER A 58 -7.11 -2.55 -15.32
C SER A 58 -7.11 -4.02 -14.89
N SER A 59 -6.15 -4.82 -15.38
CA SER A 59 -5.91 -6.19 -14.92
C SER A 59 -5.62 -6.26 -13.42
N MET A 60 -4.84 -5.32 -12.90
CA MET A 60 -4.53 -5.23 -11.48
C MET A 60 -5.74 -4.97 -10.61
N ILE A 61 -6.55 -3.98 -10.98
CA ILE A 61 -7.75 -3.63 -10.24
C ILE A 61 -8.75 -4.78 -10.26
N ALA A 62 -8.93 -5.44 -11.42
CA ALA A 62 -9.79 -6.61 -11.54
C ALA A 62 -9.34 -7.77 -10.64
N ALA A 63 -8.04 -8.05 -10.57
CA ALA A 63 -7.51 -9.11 -9.72
C ALA A 63 -7.76 -8.84 -8.23
N ILE A 64 -7.58 -7.60 -7.77
CA ILE A 64 -7.85 -7.23 -6.37
C ILE A 64 -9.35 -7.31 -6.08
N ALA A 65 -10.20 -6.78 -6.97
CA ALA A 65 -11.66 -6.82 -6.80
C ALA A 65 -12.19 -8.27 -6.67
N ALA A 66 -11.59 -9.22 -7.39
CA ALA A 66 -11.94 -10.64 -7.33
C ALA A 66 -11.30 -11.39 -6.14
N SER A 67 -10.33 -10.80 -5.45
CA SER A 67 -9.57 -11.48 -4.38
C SER A 67 -10.31 -11.62 -3.04
N GLY A 68 -11.44 -10.94 -2.87
CA GLY A 68 -12.19 -10.90 -1.62
C GLY A 68 -11.60 -9.94 -0.57
N SER A 69 -10.55 -9.18 -0.90
CA SER A 69 -9.98 -8.18 0.02
C SER A 69 -11.01 -7.08 0.35
N PRO A 70 -11.13 -6.64 1.61
CA PRO A 70 -12.04 -5.55 1.96
C PRO A 70 -11.57 -4.25 1.30
N VAL A 71 -12.43 -3.63 0.49
CA VAL A 71 -12.10 -2.40 -0.26
C VAL A 71 -12.48 -1.15 0.54
N LYS A 72 -13.68 -1.15 1.12
CA LYS A 72 -14.22 -0.10 1.99
C LYS A 72 -14.91 -0.72 3.21
N SER A 73 -15.05 0.05 4.29
CA SER A 73 -15.91 -0.36 5.41
C SER A 73 -17.37 -0.29 4.94
N GLN A 74 -18.13 -1.35 5.15
CA GLN A 74 -19.58 -1.39 4.93
C GLN A 74 -20.27 -1.52 6.28
N GLN A 75 -21.39 -0.82 6.46
CA GLN A 75 -22.19 -0.90 7.68
C GLN A 75 -23.13 -2.11 7.63
N LEU A 76 -23.55 -2.57 8.81
CA LEU A 76 -24.54 -3.64 8.92
C LEU A 76 -25.87 -3.17 8.29
N GLY A 77 -26.37 -3.91 7.30
CA GLY A 77 -27.60 -3.59 6.58
C GLY A 77 -27.38 -2.84 5.26
N GLU A 78 -26.15 -2.45 4.93
CA GLU A 78 -25.82 -1.96 3.58
C GLU A 78 -25.73 -3.12 2.58
N PRO A 79 -26.10 -2.90 1.31
CA PRO A 79 -25.92 -3.90 0.28
C PRO A 79 -24.42 -4.17 0.03
N ASP A 80 -24.11 -5.40 -0.35
CA ASP A 80 -22.77 -5.80 -0.73
C ASP A 80 -22.28 -5.01 -1.96
N LEU A 81 -21.00 -4.65 -1.93
CA LEU A 81 -20.43 -3.86 -3.01
C LEU A 81 -20.26 -4.73 -4.26
N THR A 82 -20.81 -4.25 -5.38
CA THR A 82 -20.68 -4.91 -6.68
C THR A 82 -19.22 -4.92 -7.14
N LEU A 83 -18.88 -5.80 -8.09
CA LEU A 83 -17.51 -5.85 -8.62
C LEU A 83 -17.11 -4.54 -9.30
N GLU A 84 -18.03 -3.91 -10.01
CA GLU A 84 -17.81 -2.64 -10.72
C GLU A 84 -17.56 -1.49 -9.73
N GLU A 85 -18.37 -1.37 -8.69
CA GLU A 85 -18.16 -0.39 -7.62
C GLU A 85 -16.84 -0.63 -6.87
N LYS A 86 -16.48 -1.90 -6.62
CA LYS A 86 -15.18 -2.25 -6.03
C LYS A 86 -14.03 -1.75 -6.91
N LYS A 87 -14.11 -1.94 -8.23
CA LYS A 87 -13.07 -1.47 -9.17
C LYS A 87 -12.94 0.04 -9.15
N GLU A 88 -14.05 0.77 -9.10
CA GLU A 88 -14.06 2.23 -9.04
C GLU A 88 -13.36 2.74 -7.76
N VAL A 89 -13.77 2.23 -6.59
CA VAL A 89 -13.14 2.60 -5.32
C VAL A 89 -11.64 2.26 -5.30
N LEU A 90 -11.25 1.12 -5.87
CA LEU A 90 -9.84 0.74 -5.97
C LEU A 90 -9.05 1.68 -6.89
N LEU A 91 -9.61 2.10 -8.02
CA LEU A 91 -8.98 3.06 -8.93
C LEU A 91 -8.75 4.40 -8.23
N ASP A 92 -9.73 4.88 -7.46
CA ASP A 92 -9.61 6.14 -6.72
C ASP A 92 -8.56 6.04 -5.60
N GLN A 93 -8.51 4.92 -4.88
CA GLN A 93 -7.47 4.67 -3.88
C GLN A 93 -6.08 4.64 -4.51
N TYR A 94 -5.95 3.99 -5.67
CA TYR A 94 -4.69 3.93 -6.42
C TYR A 94 -4.22 5.31 -6.87
N ARG A 95 -5.12 6.11 -7.46
CA ARG A 95 -4.80 7.47 -7.93
C ARG A 95 -4.45 8.42 -6.79
N SER A 96 -5.15 8.32 -5.66
CA SER A 96 -4.94 9.20 -4.52
C SER A 96 -3.71 8.87 -3.70
N LYS A 97 -3.46 7.59 -3.40
CA LYS A 97 -2.37 7.13 -2.53
C LYS A 97 -1.79 5.80 -3.01
N PRO A 98 -1.03 5.79 -4.13
CA PRO A 98 -0.56 4.56 -4.76
C PRO A 98 0.36 3.71 -3.87
N LEU A 99 1.15 4.34 -2.99
CA LEU A 99 2.00 3.61 -2.03
C LEU A 99 1.17 2.89 -0.94
N VAL A 100 0.16 3.56 -0.38
CA VAL A 100 -0.74 2.96 0.63
C VAL A 100 -1.57 1.85 0.00
N PHE A 101 -2.00 2.05 -1.24
CA PHE A 101 -2.66 1.03 -2.04
C PHE A 101 -1.77 -0.22 -2.19
N LEU A 102 -0.50 -0.03 -2.56
CA LEU A 102 0.46 -1.13 -2.70
C LEU A 102 0.66 -1.88 -1.38
N GLU A 103 0.86 -1.16 -0.27
CA GLU A 103 1.00 -1.75 1.06
C GLU A 103 -0.20 -2.62 1.44
N ARG A 104 -1.42 -2.12 1.20
CA ARG A 104 -2.66 -2.81 1.55
C ARG A 104 -2.92 -4.06 0.71
N TYR A 105 -2.67 -3.97 -0.59
CA TYR A 105 -3.11 -5.00 -1.54
C TYR A 105 -2.00 -5.88 -2.11
N GLN A 106 -0.72 -5.65 -1.78
CA GLN A 106 0.40 -6.44 -2.32
C GLN A 106 0.22 -7.95 -2.20
N ALA A 107 -0.46 -8.43 -1.15
CA ALA A 107 -0.77 -9.86 -0.95
C ALA A 107 -1.51 -10.50 -2.14
N HIS A 108 -2.32 -9.73 -2.86
CA HIS A 108 -3.18 -10.18 -3.95
C HIS A 108 -2.65 -9.83 -5.34
N LEU A 109 -1.51 -9.15 -5.41
CA LEU A 109 -0.86 -8.77 -6.67
C LEU A 109 0.02 -9.90 -7.23
N LYS A 110 0.13 -9.94 -8.56
CA LYS A 110 1.06 -10.81 -9.29
C LYS A 110 2.22 -10.00 -9.88
N PRO A 111 3.33 -10.64 -10.32
CA PRO A 111 4.47 -9.93 -10.88
C PRO A 111 4.13 -9.04 -12.09
N GLU A 112 3.17 -9.46 -12.93
CA GLU A 112 2.68 -8.70 -14.10
C GLU A 112 2.11 -7.31 -13.74
N HIS A 113 1.75 -7.12 -12.46
CA HIS A 113 1.06 -5.92 -11.98
C HIS A 113 2.05 -4.86 -11.47
N ILE A 114 3.33 -5.23 -11.31
CA ILE A 114 4.37 -4.36 -10.75
C ILE A 114 4.59 -3.13 -11.63
N GLU A 115 4.42 -3.27 -12.95
CA GLU A 115 4.61 -2.20 -13.93
C GLU A 115 3.69 -0.99 -13.67
N ALA A 116 2.50 -1.21 -13.10
CA ALA A 116 1.61 -0.13 -12.69
C ALA A 116 2.30 0.86 -11.71
N PHE A 117 3.17 0.36 -10.83
CA PHE A 117 3.88 1.18 -9.83
C PHE A 117 5.25 1.70 -10.30
N SER A 118 5.53 1.69 -11.61
CA SER A 118 6.78 2.21 -12.18
C SER A 118 7.08 3.66 -11.78
N HIS A 119 6.03 4.48 -11.64
CA HIS A 119 6.09 5.86 -11.17
C HIS A 119 6.57 5.99 -9.70
N LEU A 120 6.53 4.92 -8.90
CA LEU A 120 7.05 4.87 -7.51
C LEU A 120 8.43 4.22 -7.42
N SER A 121 9.13 4.01 -8.53
CA SER A 121 10.42 3.30 -8.54
C SER A 121 11.51 3.93 -7.66
N SER A 122 11.42 5.22 -7.35
CA SER A 122 12.36 5.91 -6.44
C SER A 122 12.09 5.65 -4.95
N ASP A 123 10.90 5.17 -4.58
CA ASP A 123 10.50 4.96 -3.18
C ASP A 123 10.99 3.58 -2.67
N CYS A 124 11.71 3.57 -1.55
CA CYS A 124 12.30 2.35 -0.99
C CYS A 124 11.24 1.35 -0.48
N ARG A 125 10.10 1.84 0.03
CA ARG A 125 8.99 0.98 0.48
C ARG A 125 8.28 0.38 -0.72
N ALA A 126 8.07 1.15 -1.78
CA ALA A 126 7.52 0.62 -3.02
C ALA A 126 8.40 -0.51 -3.59
N GLN A 127 9.72 -0.28 -3.67
CA GLN A 127 10.68 -1.30 -4.10
C GLN A 127 10.62 -2.56 -3.23
N TYR A 128 10.50 -2.41 -1.91
CA TYR A 128 10.35 -3.53 -0.98
C TYR A 128 9.11 -4.37 -1.31
N TYR A 129 7.92 -3.76 -1.41
CA TYR A 129 6.70 -4.51 -1.71
C TYR A 129 6.72 -5.15 -3.11
N CYS A 130 7.32 -4.50 -4.11
CA CYS A 130 7.51 -5.09 -5.43
C CYS A 130 8.39 -6.36 -5.37
N LYS A 131 9.47 -6.35 -4.58
CA LYS A 131 10.29 -7.55 -4.33
C LYS A 131 9.52 -8.64 -3.59
N GLU A 132 8.68 -8.28 -2.61
CA GLU A 132 7.85 -9.24 -1.89
C GLU A 132 6.86 -9.96 -2.82
N ILE A 133 6.27 -9.25 -3.79
CA ILE A 133 5.40 -9.82 -4.83
C ILE A 133 6.16 -10.82 -5.69
N GLN A 134 7.37 -10.45 -6.15
CA GLN A 134 8.22 -11.33 -6.95
C GLN A 134 8.63 -12.59 -6.16
N ARG A 135 9.08 -12.43 -4.90
CA ARG A 135 9.51 -13.55 -4.05
C ARG A 135 8.41 -14.58 -3.86
N ARG A 136 7.18 -14.13 -3.61
CA ARG A 136 6.02 -15.02 -3.44
C ARG A 136 5.74 -15.84 -4.69
N ALA A 137 5.80 -15.22 -5.87
CA ALA A 137 5.62 -15.91 -7.14
C ALA A 137 6.71 -16.96 -7.39
N SER A 138 7.98 -16.62 -7.16
CA SER A 138 9.12 -17.52 -7.32
C SER A 138 9.04 -18.75 -6.40
N SER A 139 8.69 -18.55 -5.13
CA SER A 139 8.57 -19.65 -4.15
C SER A 139 7.48 -20.68 -4.52
N THR A 140 6.45 -20.25 -5.25
CA THR A 140 5.36 -21.11 -5.71
C THR A 140 5.79 -21.89 -6.94
N ALA A 141 6.53 -21.26 -7.86
CA ALA A 141 7.11 -21.92 -9.03
C ALA A 141 8.14 -22.98 -8.61
N GLU A 142 9.01 -22.66 -7.65
CA GLU A 142 10.03 -23.57 -7.13
C GLU A 142 9.41 -24.81 -6.45
N ARG A 143 8.39 -24.62 -5.61
CA ARG A 143 7.67 -25.76 -5.00
C ARG A 143 7.03 -26.68 -6.04
N LYS A 144 6.53 -26.12 -7.15
CA LYS A 144 5.97 -26.91 -8.25
C LYS A 144 7.06 -27.66 -9.04
N SER A 145 8.21 -27.03 -9.31
CA SER A 145 9.30 -27.65 -10.08
C SER A 145 9.93 -28.82 -9.32
N VAL A 146 10.19 -28.68 -8.02
CA VAL A 146 10.75 -29.74 -7.18
C VAL A 146 9.86 -30.99 -7.18
N ARG A 147 8.53 -30.82 -7.06
CA ARG A 147 7.58 -31.94 -7.09
C ARG A 147 7.55 -32.62 -8.47
N ASN A 148 7.64 -31.84 -9.54
CA ASN A 148 7.67 -32.36 -10.90
C ASN A 148 8.97 -33.12 -11.19
N HIS A 149 10.11 -32.66 -10.69
CA HIS A 149 11.37 -33.37 -10.83
C HIS A 149 11.32 -34.80 -10.25
N ARG A 150 10.71 -34.96 -9.06
CA ARG A 150 10.51 -36.29 -8.46
C ARG A 150 9.65 -37.19 -9.35
N TYR A 151 8.58 -36.65 -9.93
CA TYR A 151 7.73 -37.41 -10.86
C TYR A 151 8.49 -37.79 -12.15
N ALA A 152 9.26 -36.86 -12.71
CA ALA A 152 10.08 -37.09 -13.90
C ALA A 152 11.13 -38.19 -13.66
N ALA A 153 11.81 -38.17 -12.50
CA ALA A 153 12.76 -39.21 -12.10
C ALA A 153 12.10 -40.59 -12.00
N LEU A 154 10.93 -40.68 -11.33
CA LEU A 154 10.18 -41.94 -11.23
C LEU A 154 9.76 -42.48 -12.61
N ARG A 155 9.33 -41.61 -13.53
CA ARG A 155 8.96 -42.00 -14.90
C ARG A 155 10.17 -42.42 -15.74
N ALA A 156 11.35 -41.85 -15.49
CA ALA A 156 12.57 -42.23 -16.20
C ALA A 156 13.02 -43.66 -15.88
N LEU A 157 12.75 -44.18 -14.69
CA LEU A 157 13.06 -45.56 -14.29
C LEU A 157 12.10 -46.61 -14.89
N GLN A 158 10.96 -46.18 -15.44
CA GLN A 158 9.96 -47.07 -16.05
C GLN A 158 10.13 -47.23 -17.57
N LYS A 159 11.20 -46.66 -18.14
CA LYS A 159 11.62 -46.85 -19.55
C LYS A 159 12.85 -47.74 -19.58
#